data_AF-A0A1E1UWC1-F1
#
_entry.id   AF-A0A1E1UWC1-F1
#
_cell.length_a   1.000
_cell.length_b   1.000
_cell.length_c   1.000
_cell.angle_alpha   90.00
_cell.angle_beta   90.00
_cell.angle_gamma   90.00
#
_symmetry.space_group_name_H-M   'P 1'
#
loop_
_entity.id
_entity.type
_entity.pdbx_description
1 polymer ?
#
loop_
_entity_poly.entity_id
_entity_poly.type
_entity_poly.pdbx_seq_one_letter_code
_entity_poly.pdbx_strand_id
1 'polypeptide(L)'
;MMPMAAIVTFSLYSSRREEEITKILWTDLDVAGRRVLVRDMKDPEAKDGNGVWCELPEEALRVALAQPRNHAEIFPYNHRTVSANMTRACAILNIPDLHFHDLRRAFRACSR
;
A
#
# COMPACT_ATOMS: atom_id res chain seq x y z
N MET A 1 2.34 2.71 -18.30
CA MET A 1 2.16 1.32 -17.82
C MET A 1 2.18 1.35 -16.30
N MET A 2 1.23 0.71 -15.62
CA MET A 2 1.14 0.73 -14.15
C MET A 2 2.08 -0.33 -13.54
N PRO A 3 2.92 -0.01 -12.54
CA PRO A 3 3.87 -0.93 -11.94
C PRO A 3 3.16 -1.86 -10.94
N MET A 4 2.32 -2.75 -11.44
CA MET A 4 1.51 -3.67 -10.61
C MET A 4 2.36 -4.49 -9.63
N ALA A 5 3.53 -4.96 -10.07
CA ALA A 5 4.45 -5.69 -9.21
C ALA A 5 4.89 -4.85 -8.00
N ALA A 6 5.29 -3.59 -8.21
CA ALA A 6 5.70 -2.72 -7.11
C ALA A 6 4.55 -2.43 -6.13
N ILE A 7 3.33 -2.19 -6.64
CA ILE A 7 2.16 -1.93 -5.79
C ILE A 7 1.80 -3.17 -4.96
N VAL A 8 1.82 -4.36 -5.57
CA VAL A 8 1.53 -5.63 -4.89
C VAL A 8 2.60 -5.94 -3.85
N THR A 9 3.89 -5.80 -4.20
CA THR A 9 5.00 -6.03 -3.26
C THR A 9 4.95 -5.03 -2.09
N PHE A 10 4.68 -3.75 -2.37
CA PHE A 10 4.51 -2.76 -1.32
C PHE A 10 3.33 -3.11 -0.42
N SER A 11 2.18 -3.53 -0.97
CA SER A 11 1.01 -3.94 -0.19
C SER A 11 1.27 -5.16 0.68
N LEU A 12 2.06 -6.13 0.19
CA LEU A 12 2.41 -7.34 0.91
C LEU A 12 3.23 -7.03 2.17
N TYR A 13 4.27 -6.21 2.05
CA TYR A 13 5.16 -5.88 3.18
C TYR A 13 4.59 -4.80 4.10
N SER A 14 3.97 -3.75 3.54
CA SER A 14 3.42 -2.66 4.35
C SER A 14 2.13 -3.05 5.08
N SER A 15 1.45 -4.13 4.64
CA SER A 15 0.13 -4.53 5.12
C SER A 15 -0.93 -3.40 5.04
N ARG A 16 -0.82 -2.47 4.08
CA ARG A 16 -1.68 -1.26 3.97
C ARG A 16 -2.75 -1.34 2.88
N ARG A 17 -3.93 -0.73 3.15
CA ARG A 17 -4.98 -0.28 2.20
C ARG A 17 -4.55 -0.07 0.75
N GLU A 18 -5.18 -0.60 -0.30
CA GLU A 18 -4.84 -0.17 -1.68
C GLU A 18 -5.20 1.31 -1.85
N GLU A 19 -6.33 1.70 -1.25
CA GLU A 19 -6.75 3.08 -1.13
C GLU A 19 -5.78 3.92 -0.28
N GLU A 20 -5.20 3.36 0.79
CA GLU A 20 -4.21 4.06 1.62
C GLU A 20 -2.90 4.23 0.85
N ILE A 21 -2.37 3.16 0.23
CA ILE A 21 -1.12 3.13 -0.54
C ILE A 21 -1.11 4.18 -1.65
N THR A 22 -2.23 4.28 -2.38
CA THR A 22 -2.37 5.24 -3.50
C THR A 22 -2.49 6.69 -3.06
N LYS A 23 -2.72 6.95 -1.76
CA LYS A 23 -2.80 8.29 -1.17
C LYS A 23 -1.54 8.70 -0.40
N ILE A 24 -0.56 7.79 -0.24
CA ILE A 24 0.68 8.10 0.48
C ILE A 24 1.49 9.14 -0.30
N LEU A 25 1.83 10.23 0.37
CA LEU A 25 2.68 11.28 -0.18
C LEU A 25 4.16 11.04 0.14
N TRP A 26 5.05 11.57 -0.69
CA TRP A 26 6.49 11.58 -0.41
C TRP A 26 6.83 12.36 0.87
N THR A 27 6.05 13.40 1.20
CA THR A 27 6.19 14.18 2.44
C THR A 27 5.85 13.39 3.69
N ASP A 28 5.10 12.32 3.54
CA ASP A 28 4.59 11.47 4.63
C ASP A 28 5.52 10.27 4.89
N LEU A 29 6.58 10.10 4.08
CA LEU A 29 7.55 9.03 4.20
C LEU A 29 8.76 9.49 5.03
N ASP A 30 8.88 8.95 6.24
CA ASP A 30 10.07 9.11 7.07
C ASP A 30 11.02 7.93 6.84
N VAL A 31 12.03 8.19 5.99
CA VAL A 31 13.04 7.18 5.60
C VAL A 31 13.94 6.81 6.78
N ALA A 32 14.26 7.77 7.66
CA ALA A 32 15.14 7.53 8.81
C ALA A 32 14.42 6.71 9.89
N GLY A 33 13.16 7.06 10.17
CA GLY A 33 12.29 6.34 11.09
C GLY A 33 11.67 5.07 10.51
N ARG A 34 11.90 4.77 9.22
CA ARG A 34 11.28 3.64 8.49
C ARG A 34 9.77 3.57 8.71
N ARG A 35 9.09 4.71 8.57
CA ARG A 35 7.65 4.82 8.82
C ARG A 35 6.98 5.71 7.79
N VAL A 36 5.69 5.51 7.61
CA VAL A 36 4.86 6.31 6.72
C VAL A 36 3.61 6.79 7.44
N LEU A 37 3.26 8.05 7.22
CA LEU A 37 2.01 8.60 7.72
C LEU A 37 0.87 8.19 6.79
N VAL A 38 -0.06 7.39 7.32
CA VAL A 38 -1.30 7.04 6.61
C VAL A 38 -2.39 8.00 7.06
N ARG A 39 -2.82 8.87 6.16
CA ARG A 39 -3.92 9.81 6.38
C ARG A 39 -5.26 9.09 6.28
N ASP A 40 -6.24 9.56 7.06
CA ASP A 40 -7.60 9.02 7.09
C ASP A 40 -7.64 7.49 7.27
N MET A 41 -6.82 6.99 8.21
CA MET A 41 -6.76 5.57 8.48
C MET A 41 -8.14 5.09 8.93
N LYS A 42 -8.74 4.22 8.12
CA LYS A 42 -10.10 3.75 8.35
C LYS A 42 -10.09 2.71 9.47
N ASP A 43 -10.37 3.19 10.67
CA ASP A 43 -10.56 2.39 11.88
C ASP A 43 -12.07 2.17 12.09
N PRO A 44 -12.55 0.92 12.25
CA PRO A 44 -13.95 0.65 12.57
C PRO A 44 -14.42 1.21 13.92
N GLU A 45 -13.51 1.51 14.86
CA GLU A 45 -13.83 1.97 16.21
C GLU A 45 -13.66 3.49 16.41
N ALA A 46 -12.95 4.20 15.52
CA ALA A 46 -12.74 5.64 15.63
C ALA A 46 -13.48 6.43 14.54
N LYS A 47 -14.39 7.31 14.95
CA LYS A 47 -15.00 8.31 14.07
C LYS A 47 -14.02 9.48 13.91
N ASP A 48 -13.63 9.72 12.67
CA ASP A 48 -12.79 10.81 12.14
C ASP A 48 -11.25 10.74 12.33
N GLY A 49 -10.57 10.47 11.21
CA GLY A 49 -9.59 11.40 10.64
C GLY A 49 -8.23 11.61 11.31
N ASN A 50 -7.76 10.73 12.21
CA ASN A 50 -6.38 10.83 12.69
C ASN A 50 -5.41 10.09 11.75
N GLY A 51 -4.42 10.82 11.23
CA GLY A 51 -3.30 10.23 10.51
C GLY A 51 -2.44 9.38 11.45
N VAL A 52 -2.16 8.14 11.06
CA VAL A 52 -1.42 7.18 11.90
C VAL A 52 -0.05 6.93 11.29
N TRP A 53 0.99 7.10 12.10
CA TRP A 53 2.33 6.68 11.72
C TRP A 53 2.42 5.16 11.75
N CYS A 54 2.76 4.59 10.61
CA CYS A 54 2.82 3.16 10.41
C CYS A 54 4.27 2.76 10.12
N GLU A 55 4.81 1.82 10.87
CA GLU A 55 6.13 1.27 10.58
C GLU A 55 6.12 0.52 9.23
N LEU A 56 7.18 0.74 8.45
CA LEU A 56 7.42 0.07 7.19
C LEU A 56 8.62 -0.85 7.33
N PRO A 57 8.48 -2.15 6.98
CA PRO A 57 9.62 -3.02 6.79
C PRO A 57 10.57 -2.47 5.72
N GLU A 58 11.83 -2.89 5.80
CA GLU A 58 12.87 -2.41 4.89
C GLU A 58 12.54 -2.74 3.42
N GLU A 59 11.91 -3.88 3.17
CA GLU A 59 11.46 -4.29 1.84
C GLU A 59 10.40 -3.33 1.28
N ALA A 60 9.42 -2.92 2.10
CA ALA A 60 8.41 -1.94 1.71
C ALA A 60 9.06 -0.58 1.41
N LEU A 61 9.97 -0.14 2.27
CA LEU A 61 10.69 1.13 2.10
C LEU A 61 11.51 1.14 0.80
N ARG A 62 12.20 0.04 0.49
CA ARG A 62 12.97 -0.10 -0.75
C ARG A 62 12.07 0.01 -1.99
N VAL A 63 10.90 -0.62 -1.97
CA VAL A 63 9.95 -0.54 -3.08
C VAL A 63 9.42 0.89 -3.26
N ALA A 64 9.10 1.57 -2.17
CA ALA A 64 8.71 2.99 -2.20
C ALA A 64 9.82 3.85 -2.79
N LEU A 65 11.05 3.73 -2.29
CA LEU A 65 12.20 4.52 -2.76
C LEU A 65 12.58 4.25 -4.22
N ALA A 66 12.26 3.06 -4.75
CA ALA A 66 12.48 2.72 -6.15
C ALA A 66 11.46 3.37 -7.11
N GLN A 67 10.38 3.98 -6.60
CA GLN A 67 9.38 4.65 -7.44
C GLN A 67 9.89 6.02 -7.92
N PRO A 68 9.50 6.45 -9.14
CA PRO A 68 9.80 7.78 -9.64
C PRO A 68 9.13 8.87 -8.79
N ARG A 69 9.85 9.96 -8.54
CA ARG A 69 9.36 11.13 -7.77
C ARG A 69 8.80 12.23 -8.67
N ASN A 70 7.92 11.85 -9.59
CA ASN A 70 7.30 12.76 -10.56
C ASN A 70 5.94 13.33 -10.10
N HIS A 71 5.36 12.76 -9.04
CA HIS A 71 4.09 13.19 -8.43
C HIS A 71 4.25 13.38 -6.92
N ALA A 72 3.26 13.98 -6.29
CA ALA A 72 3.24 14.17 -4.84
C ALA A 72 3.06 12.83 -4.11
N GLU A 73 2.25 11.94 -4.68
CA GLU A 73 2.05 10.57 -4.22
C GLU A 73 3.21 9.65 -4.64
N ILE A 74 3.51 8.64 -3.81
CA ILE A 74 4.46 7.57 -4.15
C ILE A 74 3.86 6.67 -5.25
N PHE A 75 2.55 6.41 -5.16
CA PHE A 75 1.80 5.62 -6.12
C PHE A 75 0.61 6.44 -6.66
N PRO A 76 0.82 7.30 -7.67
CA PRO A 76 -0.20 8.19 -8.22
C PRO A 76 -1.18 7.44 -9.15
N TYR A 77 -1.85 6.42 -8.62
CA TYR A 77 -2.74 5.53 -9.36
C TYR A 77 -4.11 5.43 -8.69
N ASN A 78 -5.14 5.15 -9.48
CA ASN A 78 -6.46 4.92 -8.93
C ASN A 78 -6.55 3.50 -8.32
N HIS A 79 -6.83 3.41 -7.02
CA HIS A 79 -7.00 2.15 -6.30
C HIS A 79 -7.99 1.19 -6.97
N ARG A 80 -9.10 1.68 -7.56
CA ARG A 80 -10.07 0.84 -8.27
C ARG A 80 -9.46 0.17 -9.50
N THR A 81 -8.57 0.89 -10.20
CA THR A 81 -7.85 0.36 -11.35
C THR A 81 -6.82 -0.67 -10.93
N VAL A 82 -6.10 -0.43 -9.83
CA VAL A 82 -5.16 -1.41 -9.24
C VAL A 82 -5.89 -2.70 -8.91
N SER A 83 -7.02 -2.60 -8.18
CA SER A 83 -7.86 -3.72 -7.79
C SER A 83 -8.34 -4.52 -9.01
N ALA A 84 -8.88 -3.83 -10.02
CA ALA A 84 -9.36 -4.47 -11.25
C ALA A 84 -8.24 -5.17 -12.03
N ASN A 85 -7.03 -4.59 -12.07
CA ASN A 85 -5.88 -5.20 -12.73
C ASN A 85 -5.39 -6.44 -11.98
N MET A 86 -5.39 -6.42 -10.64
CA MET A 86 -5.06 -7.60 -9.84
C MET A 86 -6.06 -8.73 -10.08
N THR A 87 -7.37 -8.44 -10.05
CA THR A 87 -8.41 -9.43 -10.31
C THR A 87 -8.27 -10.07 -11.69
N ARG A 88 -7.97 -9.27 -12.73
CA ARG A 88 -7.69 -9.79 -14.08
C ARG A 88 -6.43 -10.66 -14.12
N ALA A 89 -5.37 -10.27 -13.41
CA ALA A 89 -4.15 -11.06 -13.34
C ALA A 89 -4.37 -12.41 -12.64
N CYS A 90 -5.10 -12.45 -11.53
CA CYS A 90 -5.47 -13.69 -10.85
C CYS A 90 -6.31 -14.61 -11.76
N ALA A 91 -7.23 -14.03 -12.54
CA ALA A 91 -8.05 -14.79 -13.49
C ALA A 91 -7.21 -15.41 -14.62
N ILE A 92 -6.23 -14.68 -15.16
CA ILE A 92 -5.30 -15.20 -16.19
C ILE A 92 -4.42 -16.32 -15.62
N LEU A 93 -3.98 -16.18 -14.38
CA LEU A 93 -3.09 -17.13 -13.70
C LEU A 93 -3.83 -18.33 -13.09
N ASN A 94 -5.17 -18.41 -13.26
CA ASN A 94 -6.03 -19.44 -12.65
C ASN A 94 -5.81 -19.58 -11.14
N ILE A 95 -5.67 -18.46 -10.43
CA ILE A 95 -5.62 -18.44 -8.97
C ILE A 95 -7.04 -18.14 -8.47
N PRO A 96 -7.80 -19.15 -8.03
CA PRO A 96 -9.14 -18.92 -7.50
C PRO A 96 -9.07 -18.19 -6.15
N ASP A 97 -10.01 -17.28 -5.91
CA ASP A 97 -10.29 -16.70 -4.59
C ASP A 97 -9.15 -15.87 -3.95
N LEU A 98 -8.22 -15.34 -4.74
CA LEU A 98 -7.20 -14.40 -4.25
C LEU A 98 -7.63 -12.95 -4.47
N HIS A 99 -7.91 -12.25 -3.36
CA HIS A 99 -8.22 -10.83 -3.38
C HIS A 99 -7.12 -9.97 -2.76
N PHE A 100 -7.11 -8.68 -3.11
CA PHE A 100 -6.08 -7.76 -2.64
C PHE A 100 -6.05 -7.61 -1.10
N HIS A 101 -7.16 -7.85 -0.42
CA HIS A 101 -7.22 -7.83 1.04
C HIS A 101 -6.49 -9.02 1.68
N ASP A 102 -6.40 -10.16 1.01
CA ASP A 102 -5.73 -11.36 1.52
C ASP A 102 -4.20 -11.18 1.59
N LEU A 103 -3.63 -10.34 0.72
CA LEU A 103 -2.20 -10.04 0.70
C LEU A 103 -1.69 -9.50 2.05
N ARG A 104 -2.56 -8.88 2.85
CA ARG A 104 -2.18 -8.32 4.16
C ARG A 104 -2.21 -9.33 5.30
N ARG A 105 -2.87 -10.48 5.11
CA ARG A 105 -2.98 -11.49 6.18
C ARG A 105 -1.66 -12.23 6.41
N ALA A 106 -0.78 -12.24 5.41
CA ALA A 106 0.50 -12.95 5.45
C ALA A 106 1.58 -12.24 6.29
N PHE A 107 1.48 -10.92 6.49
CA PHE A 107 2.56 -10.14 7.10
C PHE A 107 2.03 -9.25 8.25
N ARG A 108 2.35 -9.62 9.50
CA ARG A 108 2.02 -8.83 10.70
C ARG A 108 3.08 -7.74 10.91
N ALA A 109 3.05 -6.65 10.12
CA ALA A 109 3.87 -5.46 10.39
C ALA A 109 3.23 -4.49 11.39
N CYS A 110 1.90 -4.57 11.55
CA CYS A 110 1.15 -3.61 12.35
C CYS A 110 1.21 -3.98 13.85
N SER A 111 2.37 -3.79 14.48
CA SER A 111 2.39 -3.35 15.88
C SER A 111 1.79 -1.94 15.91
N ARG A 112 0.85 -1.73 16.83
CA ARG A 112 0.01 -0.53 16.96
C ARG A 112 0.81 0.77 16.97
#